data_AF-A0A660LT61-F1
#
_entry.id   AF-A0A660LT61-F1
#
_cell.length_a   1.000
_cell.length_b   1.000
_cell.length_c   1.000
_cell.angle_alpha   90.00
_cell.angle_beta   90.00
_cell.angle_gamma   90.00
#
_symmetry.space_group_name_H-M   'P 1'
#
loop_
_entity.id
_entity.type
_entity.pdbx_description
1 polymer ?
#
loop_
_entity_poly.entity_id
_entity_poly.type
_entity_poly.pdbx_seq_one_letter_code
_entity_poly.pdbx_strand_id
1 'polypeptide(L)'
;MAKSYICVFDCETIPDANLIRKIYGIDGSDEDVSVQAMALQKEASGSEFLPVMFHRVVAISAVMADEYGKFLKVSTMEGKDEREIIAKFLKFINDYNPRLVSFNGRGFDLPMLMVRAMRYNLNAAAYYESENKELNKNKWENYRARY
;
A
#
# COMPACT_ATOMS: atom_id res chain seq x y z
N MET A 1 -5.97 -28.65 -5.34
CA MET A 1 -5.47 -27.52 -4.53
C MET A 1 -5.88 -26.23 -5.21
N ALA A 2 -6.31 -25.22 -4.47
CA ALA A 2 -6.52 -23.89 -5.03
C ALA A 2 -5.18 -23.37 -5.59
N LYS A 3 -5.19 -22.75 -6.77
CA LYS A 3 -3.98 -22.15 -7.34
C LYS A 3 -3.48 -21.06 -6.40
N SER A 4 -2.22 -21.17 -5.97
CA SER A 4 -1.54 -20.14 -5.20
C SER A 4 -0.71 -19.26 -6.15
N TYR A 5 -0.73 -17.95 -5.91
CA TYR A 5 0.01 -16.96 -6.71
C TYR A 5 1.05 -16.26 -5.86
N ILE A 6 2.15 -15.83 -6.49
CA ILE A 6 3.08 -14.86 -5.91
C ILE A 6 2.80 -13.51 -6.58
N CYS A 7 2.58 -12.48 -5.75
CA CYS A 7 2.41 -11.10 -6.16
C CYS A 7 3.60 -10.30 -5.65
N VAL A 8 4.55 -10.01 -6.54
CA VAL A 8 5.66 -9.10 -6.26
C VAL A 8 5.18 -7.71 -6.60
N PHE A 9 5.15 -6.79 -5.65
CA PHE A 9 4.58 -5.45 -5.86
C PHE A 9 5.43 -4.35 -5.23
N ASP A 10 5.19 -3.14 -5.74
CA ASP A 10 5.81 -1.89 -5.29
C ASP A 10 4.84 -0.72 -5.48
N CYS A 11 4.93 0.30 -4.62
CA CYS A 11 4.04 1.47 -4.65
C CYS A 11 4.83 2.77 -4.77
N GLU A 12 4.35 3.67 -5.63
CA GLU A 12 4.87 5.03 -5.72
C GLU A 12 3.90 6.01 -5.09
N THR A 13 4.45 6.97 -4.35
CA THR A 13 3.68 7.96 -3.60
C THR A 13 4.22 9.36 -3.77
N ILE A 14 3.35 10.34 -3.57
CA ILE A 14 3.74 11.75 -3.41
C ILE A 14 3.17 12.28 -2.09
N PRO A 15 3.68 13.39 -1.55
CA PRO A 15 3.06 14.02 -0.38
C PRO A 15 1.60 14.43 -0.66
N ASP A 16 0.71 14.16 0.29
CA ASP A 16 -0.68 14.56 0.28
C ASP A 16 -0.79 16.03 0.70
N ALA A 17 -0.50 16.93 -0.24
CA ALA A 17 -0.51 18.37 0.01
C ALA A 17 -1.82 18.83 0.68
N ASN A 18 -2.97 18.32 0.24
CA ASN A 18 -4.28 18.65 0.83
C ASN A 18 -4.36 18.29 2.32
N LEU A 19 -3.89 17.09 2.70
CA LEU A 19 -3.85 16.69 4.11
C LEU A 19 -2.83 17.54 4.89
N ILE A 20 -1.66 17.80 4.30
CA ILE A 20 -0.61 18.61 4.92
C ILE A 20 -1.13 20.02 5.23
N ARG A 21 -1.79 20.70 4.28
CA ARG A 21 -2.44 22.00 4.51
C ARG A 21 -3.40 21.95 5.69
N LYS A 22 -4.23 20.91 5.74
CA LYS A 22 -5.24 20.75 6.79
C LYS A 22 -4.63 20.56 8.18
N ILE A 23 -3.51 19.84 8.28
CA ILE A 23 -2.88 19.50 9.56
C ILE A 23 -1.91 20.59 10.03
N TYR A 24 -1.10 21.13 9.12
CA TYR A 24 -0.04 22.08 9.47
C TYR A 24 -0.40 23.54 9.20
N GLY A 25 -1.50 23.82 8.50
CA GLY A 25 -1.92 25.19 8.18
C GLY A 25 -0.96 25.92 7.23
N ILE A 26 -0.26 25.18 6.38
CA ILE A 26 0.72 25.72 5.42
C ILE A 26 0.00 26.08 4.12
N ASP A 27 0.18 27.29 3.62
CA ASP A 27 -0.33 27.75 2.32
C ASP A 27 0.78 27.76 1.25
N GLY A 28 0.39 27.82 -0.04
CA GLY A 28 1.33 27.80 -1.18
C GLY A 28 0.91 26.85 -2.30
N SER A 29 1.80 26.55 -3.25
CA SER A 29 1.56 25.47 -4.22
C SER A 29 1.66 24.09 -3.56
N ASP A 30 1.26 23.01 -4.25
CA ASP A 30 1.38 21.65 -3.70
C ASP A 30 2.84 21.24 -3.50
N GLU A 31 3.72 21.70 -4.37
CA GLU A 31 5.17 21.54 -4.23
C GLU A 31 5.70 22.28 -2.99
N ASP A 32 5.36 23.56 -2.84
CA ASP A 32 5.82 24.38 -1.70
C ASP A 32 5.39 23.78 -0.37
N VAL A 33 4.13 23.31 -0.28
CA VAL A 33 3.61 22.67 0.92
C VAL A 33 4.34 21.36 1.22
N SER A 34 4.64 20.59 0.19
CA SER A 34 5.38 19.33 0.33
C SER A 34 6.80 19.59 0.84
N VAL A 35 7.50 20.55 0.26
CA VAL A 35 8.87 20.93 0.66
C VAL A 35 8.90 21.44 2.10
N GLN A 36 7.96 22.31 2.47
CA GLN A 36 7.87 22.82 3.85
C GLN A 36 7.58 21.70 4.85
N ALA A 37 6.68 20.77 4.53
CA ALA A 37 6.40 19.63 5.41
C ALA A 37 7.60 18.70 5.59
N MET A 38 8.36 18.43 4.52
CA MET A 38 9.59 17.63 4.60
C MET A 38 10.66 18.34 5.44
N ALA A 39 10.77 19.67 5.35
CA ALA A 39 11.68 20.45 6.19
C ALA A 39 11.29 20.38 7.67
N LEU A 40 10.00 20.55 8.00
CA LEU A 40 9.49 20.40 9.37
C LEU A 40 9.74 18.99 9.93
N GLN A 41 9.51 17.96 9.11
CA GLN A 41 9.75 16.57 9.49
C GLN A 41 11.25 16.31 9.73
N LYS A 42 12.14 16.91 8.93
CA LYS A 42 13.59 16.83 9.11
C LYS A 42 14.05 17.48 10.40
N GLU A 43 13.50 18.65 10.73
CA GLU A 43 13.78 19.32 12.00
C GLU A 43 13.33 18.47 13.19
N ALA A 44 12.15 17.84 13.10
CA ALA A 44 11.58 17.06 14.20
C ALA A 44 12.21 15.67 14.38
N SER A 45 12.65 15.02 13.30
CA SER A 45 13.04 13.59 13.30
C SER A 45 14.43 13.30 12.73
N GLY A 46 15.08 14.26 12.07
CA GLY A 46 16.32 14.07 11.32
C GLY A 46 16.13 13.46 9.92
N SER A 47 14.90 13.15 9.51
CA SER A 47 14.58 12.59 8.18
C SER A 47 13.56 13.45 7.45
N GLU A 48 13.67 13.53 6.12
CA GLU A 48 12.65 14.16 5.26
C GLU A 48 11.47 13.22 4.95
N PHE A 49 11.55 11.95 5.36
CA PHE A 49 10.51 10.97 5.13
C PHE A 49 9.28 11.24 6.00
N LEU A 50 8.16 11.54 5.35
CA LEU A 50 6.93 11.93 6.03
C LEU A 50 6.25 10.73 6.72
N PRO A 51 5.46 10.96 7.78
CA PRO A 51 4.56 9.94 8.33
C PRO A 51 3.63 9.35 7.26
N VAL A 52 3.37 8.05 7.32
CA VAL A 52 2.63 7.26 6.30
C VAL A 52 1.29 7.88 5.86
N MET A 53 0.59 8.58 6.76
CA MET A 53 -0.68 9.23 6.48
C MET A 53 -0.58 10.36 5.44
N PHE A 54 0.59 11.00 5.32
CA PHE A 54 0.87 12.06 4.37
C PHE A 54 1.34 11.56 3.02
N HIS A 55 1.39 10.25 2.79
CA HIS A 55 1.70 9.69 1.48
C HIS A 55 0.41 9.41 0.70
N ARG A 56 0.32 9.96 -0.50
CA ARG A 56 -0.75 9.76 -1.48
C ARG A 56 -0.25 8.81 -2.56
N VAL A 57 -0.95 7.71 -2.79
CA VAL A 57 -0.57 6.73 -3.82
C VAL A 57 -0.83 7.30 -5.21
N VAL A 58 0.17 7.16 -6.08
CA VAL A 58 0.08 7.53 -7.50
C VAL A 58 0.23 6.33 -8.42
N ALA A 59 0.88 5.25 -7.98
CA ALA A 59 0.95 4.01 -8.72
C ALA A 59 1.12 2.80 -7.80
N ILE A 60 0.61 1.65 -8.24
CA ILE A 60 0.91 0.33 -7.69
C ILE A 60 1.20 -0.58 -8.87
N SER A 61 2.40 -1.15 -8.92
CA SER A 61 2.81 -2.08 -9.96
C SER A 61 3.04 -3.47 -9.38
N ALA A 62 2.69 -4.50 -10.13
CA ALA A 62 2.82 -5.88 -9.69
C ALA A 62 3.30 -6.82 -10.81
N VAL A 63 4.22 -7.71 -10.45
CA VAL A 63 4.57 -8.91 -11.21
C VAL A 63 3.89 -10.10 -10.57
N MET A 64 3.14 -10.83 -11.40
CA MET A 64 2.47 -12.06 -11.02
C MET A 64 3.31 -13.26 -11.45
N ALA A 65 3.51 -14.19 -10.53
CA ALA A 65 4.08 -15.50 -10.78
C ALA A 65 3.18 -16.61 -10.22
N ASP A 66 3.35 -17.82 -10.72
CA ASP A 66 2.75 -19.01 -10.09
C ASP A 66 3.46 -19.35 -8.77
N GLU A 67 2.99 -20.41 -8.10
CA GLU A 67 3.54 -20.85 -6.82
C GLU A 67 5.02 -21.27 -6.87
N TYR A 68 5.54 -21.59 -8.05
CA TYR A 68 6.93 -21.99 -8.30
C TYR A 68 7.81 -20.84 -8.81
N GLY A 69 7.25 -19.62 -8.91
CA GLY A 69 7.97 -18.44 -9.35
C GLY A 69 8.04 -18.28 -10.87
N LYS A 70 7.29 -19.06 -11.65
CA LYS A 70 7.20 -18.84 -13.10
C LYS A 70 6.44 -17.55 -13.37
N PHE A 71 7.07 -16.63 -14.10
CA PHE A 71 6.43 -15.39 -14.54
C PHE A 71 5.12 -15.65 -15.30
N LEU A 72 4.07 -14.93 -14.93
CA LEU A 72 2.77 -14.96 -15.59
C LEU A 72 2.49 -13.66 -16.34
N LYS A 73 2.61 -12.52 -15.65
CA LYS A 73 2.38 -11.19 -16.23
C LYS A 73 2.93 -10.09 -15.32
N VAL A 74 3.11 -8.90 -15.89
CA VAL A 74 3.34 -7.65 -15.15
C VAL A 74 2.22 -6.67 -15.49
N SER A 75 1.77 -5.88 -14.51
CA SER A 75 0.76 -4.84 -14.72
C SER A 75 0.88 -3.76 -13.67
N THR A 76 0.58 -2.52 -14.05
CA THR A 76 0.28 -1.42 -13.12
C THR A 76 -1.23 -1.32 -12.94
N MET A 77 -1.68 -1.01 -11.72
CA MET A 77 -3.09 -0.81 -11.43
C MET A 77 -3.55 0.52 -12.04
N GLU A 78 -4.21 0.46 -13.19
CA GLU A 78 -4.81 1.65 -13.81
C GLU A 78 -5.99 2.15 -12.98
N GLY A 79 -6.18 3.46 -12.85
CA GLY A 79 -7.33 4.04 -12.17
C GLY A 79 -7.41 5.54 -12.41
N LYS A 80 -8.63 6.10 -12.39
CA LYS A 80 -8.82 7.55 -12.59
C LYS A 80 -8.30 8.38 -11.41
N ASP A 81 -8.25 7.77 -10.23
CA ASP A 81 -7.87 8.37 -8.97
C ASP A 81 -7.25 7.32 -8.05
N GLU A 82 -6.67 7.78 -6.94
CA GLU A 82 -6.03 6.93 -5.93
C GLU A 82 -6.97 5.84 -5.39
N ARG A 83 -8.25 6.18 -5.20
CA ARG A 83 -9.24 5.25 -4.67
C ARG A 83 -9.39 4.04 -5.59
N GLU A 84 -9.48 4.25 -6.90
CA GLU A 84 -9.59 3.15 -7.88
C GLU A 84 -8.33 2.29 -7.94
N ILE A 85 -7.14 2.90 -7.88
CA ILE A 85 -5.85 2.21 -7.88
C ILE A 85 -5.78 1.24 -6.68
N ILE A 86 -6.04 1.76 -5.47
CA ILE A 86 -6.00 0.96 -4.23
C ILE A 86 -7.13 -0.09 -4.25
N ALA A 87 -8.34 0.26 -4.69
CA ALA A 87 -9.46 -0.67 -4.73
C ALA A 87 -9.18 -1.89 -5.63
N LYS A 88 -8.53 -1.69 -6.78
CA LYS A 88 -8.13 -2.78 -7.68
C LYS A 88 -7.10 -3.70 -7.04
N PHE A 89 -6.09 -3.13 -6.37
CA PHE A 89 -5.09 -3.92 -5.66
C PHE A 89 -5.70 -4.74 -4.51
N LEU A 90 -6.54 -4.11 -3.68
CA LEU A 90 -7.21 -4.80 -2.56
C LEU A 90 -8.20 -5.86 -3.04
N LYS A 91 -8.94 -5.59 -4.12
CA LYS A 91 -9.82 -6.59 -4.75
C LYS A 91 -9.01 -7.82 -5.16
N PHE A 92 -7.85 -7.61 -5.78
CA PHE A 92 -6.98 -8.71 -6.16
C PHE A 92 -6.50 -9.52 -4.94
N ILE A 93 -6.09 -8.87 -3.85
CA ILE A 93 -5.72 -9.57 -2.60
C ILE A 93 -6.90 -10.37 -2.04
N ASN A 94 -8.09 -9.77 -2.00
CA ASN A 94 -9.30 -10.42 -1.48
C ASN A 94 -9.71 -11.64 -2.30
N ASP A 95 -9.69 -11.52 -3.63
CA ASP A 95 -10.15 -12.59 -4.53
C ASP A 95 -9.15 -13.75 -4.58
N TYR A 96 -7.83 -13.47 -4.58
CA TYR A 96 -6.81 -14.47 -4.93
C TYR A 96 -5.90 -14.89 -3.78
N ASN A 97 -5.86 -14.14 -2.68
CA ASN A 97 -5.01 -14.41 -1.51
C ASN A 97 -3.55 -14.79 -1.89
N PRO A 98 -2.86 -14.00 -2.75
CA PRO A 98 -1.51 -14.30 -3.20
C PRO A 98 -0.49 -14.20 -2.07
N ARG A 99 0.64 -14.89 -2.16
CA ARG A 99 1.82 -14.56 -1.36
C ARG A 99 2.39 -13.22 -1.83
N LEU A 100 2.47 -12.24 -0.94
CA LEU A 100 3.00 -10.92 -1.26
C LEU A 100 4.54 -10.92 -1.25
N VAL A 101 5.17 -10.13 -2.08
CA VAL A 101 6.63 -9.91 -2.03
C VAL A 101 6.85 -8.44 -2.34
N SER A 102 7.65 -7.77 -1.53
CA SER A 102 7.92 -6.34 -1.64
C SER A 102 9.28 -6.04 -1.00
N PHE A 103 9.90 -4.92 -1.37
CA PHE A 103 11.06 -4.42 -0.67
C PHE A 103 10.63 -3.44 0.42
N ASN A 104 10.87 -3.76 1.69
CA ASN A 104 10.43 -2.96 2.85
C ASN A 104 8.90 -2.66 2.94
N GLY A 105 8.05 -3.42 2.25
CA GLY A 105 6.59 -3.18 2.28
C GLY A 105 5.92 -3.35 3.64
N ARG A 106 6.54 -4.10 4.57
CA ARG A 106 6.14 -4.13 6.00
C ARG A 106 6.29 -2.77 6.67
N GLY A 107 7.38 -2.07 6.36
CA GLY A 107 7.72 -0.79 6.98
C GLY A 107 6.96 0.39 6.38
N PHE A 108 6.52 0.28 5.12
CA PHE A 108 5.91 1.41 4.41
C PHE A 108 4.68 1.04 3.59
N ASP A 109 4.82 0.29 2.49
CA ASP A 109 3.75 0.11 1.50
C ASP A 109 2.44 -0.41 2.08
N LEU A 110 2.48 -1.50 2.85
CA LEU A 110 1.28 -2.10 3.41
C LEU A 110 0.65 -1.21 4.50
N PRO A 111 1.40 -0.69 5.49
CA PRO A 111 0.85 0.31 6.41
C PRO A 111 0.21 1.51 5.71
N MET A 112 0.90 2.08 4.72
CA MET A 112 0.43 3.22 3.93
C MET A 112 -0.86 2.86 3.18
N LEU A 113 -0.87 1.75 2.43
CA LEU A 113 -2.05 1.29 1.69
C LEU A 113 -3.26 1.05 2.60
N MET A 114 -3.07 0.48 3.80
CA MET A 114 -4.17 0.27 4.74
C MET A 114 -4.72 1.58 5.31
N VAL A 115 -3.86 2.55 5.62
CA VAL A 115 -4.29 3.89 6.06
C VAL A 115 -5.07 4.60 4.95
N ARG A 116 -4.60 4.51 3.69
CA ARG A 116 -5.30 5.08 2.54
C ARG A 116 -6.60 4.33 2.22
N ALA A 117 -6.65 3.01 2.40
CA ALA A 117 -7.86 2.22 2.26
C ALA A 117 -8.95 2.66 3.23
N MET A 118 -8.58 2.93 4.50
CA MET A 118 -9.52 3.46 5.50
C MET A 118 -10.11 4.80 5.07
N ARG A 119 -9.29 5.72 4.54
CA ARG A 119 -9.77 7.02 4.03
C ARG A 119 -10.86 6.88 2.97
N TYR A 120 -10.78 5.84 2.14
CA TYR A 120 -11.70 5.61 1.03
C TYR A 120 -12.80 4.57 1.32
N ASN A 121 -12.90 4.11 2.58
CA ASN A 121 -13.82 3.06 2.99
C ASN A 121 -13.71 1.79 2.11
N LEU A 122 -12.47 1.36 1.84
CA LEU A 122 -12.17 0.18 1.03
C LEU A 122 -12.01 -1.06 1.90
N ASN A 123 -12.42 -2.21 1.36
CA ASN A 123 -12.36 -3.49 2.04
C ASN A 123 -11.02 -4.20 1.81
N ALA A 124 -10.29 -4.51 2.89
CA ALA A 124 -9.06 -5.29 2.89
C ALA A 124 -9.19 -6.58 3.75
N ALA A 125 -10.34 -7.26 3.68
CA ALA A 125 -10.68 -8.39 4.55
C ALA A 125 -9.63 -9.49 4.53
N ALA A 126 -9.16 -9.90 3.34
CA ALA A 126 -8.15 -10.95 3.24
C ALA A 126 -6.83 -10.58 3.94
N TYR A 127 -6.45 -9.29 3.95
CA TYR A 127 -5.25 -8.81 4.63
C TYR A 127 -5.37 -8.95 6.16
N TYR A 128 -6.54 -8.64 6.72
CA TYR A 128 -6.78 -8.69 8.18
C TYR A 128 -7.26 -10.05 8.69
N GLU A 129 -7.69 -10.95 7.82
CA GLU A 129 -8.12 -12.30 8.16
C GLU A 129 -6.96 -13.11 8.73
N SER A 130 -7.06 -13.50 10.01
CA SER A 130 -6.02 -14.24 10.73
C SER A 130 -6.18 -15.76 10.65
N GLU A 131 -7.39 -16.26 10.42
CA GLU A 131 -7.69 -17.69 10.39
C GLU A 131 -8.66 -18.02 9.26
N ASN A 132 -8.25 -18.90 8.34
CA ASN A 132 -9.07 -19.43 7.26
C ASN A 132 -8.47 -20.74 6.77
N LYS A 133 -9.11 -21.87 7.10
CA LYS A 133 -8.59 -23.21 6.77
C LYS A 133 -8.55 -23.48 5.26
N GLU A 134 -9.51 -22.95 4.50
CA GLU A 134 -9.59 -23.18 3.05
C GLU A 134 -8.46 -22.47 2.29
N LEU A 135 -7.97 -21.37 2.85
CA LEU A 135 -6.87 -20.56 2.30
C LEU A 135 -5.53 -20.80 3.01
N ASN A 136 -5.43 -21.85 3.83
CA ASN A 136 -4.23 -22.17 4.63
C ASN A 136 -3.74 -21.02 5.53
N LYS A 137 -4.66 -20.18 6.03
CA LYS A 137 -4.34 -19.12 6.99
C LYS A 137 -4.55 -19.61 8.41
N ASN A 138 -3.54 -19.38 9.24
CA ASN A 138 -3.58 -19.57 10.68
C ASN A 138 -2.84 -18.40 11.36
N LYS A 139 -2.75 -18.43 12.69
CA LYS A 139 -2.09 -17.39 13.48
C LYS A 139 -0.65 -17.04 13.04
N TRP A 140 0.06 -17.95 12.36
CA TRP A 140 1.42 -17.75 11.86
C TRP A 140 1.48 -17.48 10.35
N GLU A 141 0.52 -17.97 9.59
CA GLU A 141 0.55 -17.98 8.11
C GLU A 141 -0.41 -16.97 7.45
N ASN A 142 -0.90 -15.98 8.20
CA ASN A 142 -1.66 -14.85 7.66
C ASN A 142 -0.75 -13.69 7.22
N TYR A 143 -1.33 -12.71 6.52
CA TYR A 143 -0.55 -11.57 6.02
C TYR A 143 0.10 -10.77 7.15
N ARG A 144 -0.61 -10.44 8.23
CA ARG A 144 -0.07 -9.61 9.31
C ARG A 144 1.03 -10.29 10.13
N ALA A 145 1.06 -11.61 10.14
CA ALA A 145 2.12 -12.39 10.78
C ALA A 145 3.38 -12.46 9.89
N ARG A 146 3.20 -12.54 8.57
CA ARG A 146 4.29 -12.68 7.59
C ARG A 146 4.83 -11.35 7.06
N TYR A 147 4.00 -10.30 7.09
CA TYR A 147 4.27 -8.95 6.63
C TYR A 147 3.96 -7.97 7.73
#